data_AF-A0A849FB09-F1
#
_entry.id   AF-A0A849FB09-F1
#
_cell.length_a   1.000
_cell.length_b   1.000
_cell.length_c   1.000
_cell.angle_alpha   90.00
_cell.angle_beta   90.00
_cell.angle_gamma   90.00
#
_symmetry.space_group_name_H-M   'P 1'
#
loop_
_entity.id
_entity.type
_entity.pdbx_description
1 polymer ?
#
loop_
_entity_poly.entity_id
_entity_poly.type
_entity_poly.pdbx_seq_one_letter_code
_entity_poly.pdbx_strand_id
1 'polypeptide(L)'
;MRFLELALPDHEALRDPEFWYWFAIVPGRLLVESRYPFKEKTQADLELEDEEGKKPNYLPGRNNFVGQHAKEVLFFRLWIRAEMGRMADRNGDAAKVYEYASGGSVEFWRSHLLRVLYAQHRPFLQAFVDFQFPGPDRDKPRLTIPEIRQLAKDLAKACANVSVELLDRNQSRAFIERVWARTSSARAWVKG
;
A
#
# COMPACT_ATOMS: atom_id res chain seq x y z
N MET A 1 9.82 32.60 -0.85
CA MET A 1 9.52 31.52 -1.82
C MET A 1 8.03 31.22 -1.75
N ARG A 2 7.24 31.69 -2.72
CA ARG A 2 5.82 31.32 -2.85
C ARG A 2 5.77 30.03 -3.65
N PHE A 3 5.27 28.95 -3.05
CA PHE A 3 4.84 27.81 -3.83
C PHE A 3 3.66 28.28 -4.69
N LEU A 4 3.82 28.23 -6.01
CA LEU A 4 2.69 28.35 -6.92
C LEU A 4 1.72 27.23 -6.54
N GLU A 5 0.57 27.58 -5.96
CA GLU A 5 -0.61 26.74 -6.03
C GLU A 5 -0.94 26.63 -7.51
N LEU A 6 -0.33 25.65 -8.19
CA LEU A 6 -0.82 25.15 -9.45
C LEU A 6 -2.27 24.73 -9.17
N ALA A 7 -3.21 25.52 -9.68
CA ALA A 7 -4.61 25.15 -9.70
C ALA A 7 -4.67 23.67 -10.13
N LEU A 8 -5.45 22.87 -9.38
CA LEU A 8 -5.69 21.48 -9.75
C LEU A 8 -6.06 21.45 -11.24
N PRO A 9 -5.54 20.50 -12.03
CA PRO A 9 -5.76 20.50 -13.47
C PRO A 9 -7.25 20.62 -13.78
N ASP A 10 -7.67 21.74 -14.37
CA ASP A 10 -9.06 21.95 -14.80
C ASP A 10 -9.24 21.26 -16.15
N HIS A 11 -9.38 19.94 -16.11
CA HIS A 11 -9.55 19.11 -17.29
C HIS A 11 -11.02 18.76 -17.47
N GLU A 12 -11.56 18.89 -18.69
CA GLU A 12 -12.99 18.67 -18.98
C GLU A 12 -13.48 17.29 -18.52
N ALA A 13 -12.65 16.26 -18.65
CA ALA A 13 -12.92 14.92 -18.13
C ALA A 13 -13.27 14.89 -16.62
N LEU A 14 -12.76 15.78 -15.78
CA LEU A 14 -13.11 15.82 -14.35
C LEU A 14 -14.54 16.31 -14.12
N ARG A 15 -15.15 16.98 -15.10
CA ARG A 15 -16.55 17.45 -15.07
C ARG A 15 -17.50 16.45 -15.73
N ASP A 16 -16.97 15.46 -16.45
CA ASP A 16 -17.73 14.44 -17.15
C ASP A 16 -18.11 13.27 -16.22
N PRO A 17 -19.41 13.02 -15.96
CA PRO A 17 -19.84 11.86 -15.19
C PRO A 17 -19.42 10.52 -15.80
N GLU A 18 -19.35 10.41 -17.14
CA GLU A 18 -18.96 9.17 -17.82
C GLU A 18 -17.51 8.80 -17.55
N PHE A 19 -16.61 9.79 -17.51
CA PHE A 19 -15.24 9.60 -17.05
C PHE A 19 -15.20 8.98 -15.65
N TRP A 20 -15.99 9.48 -14.70
CA TRP A 20 -16.01 8.95 -13.33
C TRP A 20 -16.63 7.56 -13.23
N TYR A 21 -17.65 7.24 -14.04
CA TYR A 21 -18.19 5.89 -14.15
C TYR A 21 -17.15 4.92 -14.70
N TRP A 22 -16.53 5.27 -15.83
CA TRP A 22 -15.45 4.48 -16.42
C TRP A 22 -14.32 4.27 -15.42
N PHE A 23 -13.89 5.32 -14.72
CA PHE A 23 -12.83 5.27 -13.73
C PHE A 23 -13.16 4.35 -12.55
N ALA A 24 -14.39 4.44 -12.03
CA ALA A 24 -14.86 3.59 -10.94
C ALA A 24 -15.02 2.13 -11.35
N ILE A 25 -15.42 1.86 -12.60
CA ILE A 25 -15.70 0.51 -13.09
C ILE A 25 -14.44 -0.17 -13.60
N VAL A 26 -13.65 0.48 -14.46
CA VAL A 26 -12.55 -0.18 -15.17
C VAL A 26 -11.27 -0.19 -14.31
N PRO A 27 -10.60 0.95 -14.03
CA PRO A 27 -9.50 0.98 -13.05
C PRO A 27 -9.89 0.48 -11.66
N GLY A 28 -11.10 0.83 -11.21
CA GLY A 28 -11.58 0.44 -9.89
C GLY A 28 -11.74 -1.06 -9.70
N ARG A 29 -12.31 -1.75 -10.69
CA ARG A 29 -12.42 -3.22 -10.65
C ARG A 29 -11.05 -3.87 -10.61
N LEU A 30 -10.13 -3.48 -11.50
CA LEU A 30 -8.78 -4.04 -11.54
C LEU A 30 -8.05 -3.86 -10.20
N LEU A 31 -8.21 -2.70 -9.56
CA LEU A 31 -7.67 -2.42 -8.23
C LEU A 31 -8.23 -3.35 -7.14
N VAL A 32 -9.55 -3.53 -7.14
CA VAL A 32 -10.23 -4.39 -6.17
C VAL A 32 -9.83 -5.84 -6.38
N GLU A 33 -9.83 -6.33 -7.61
CA GLU A 33 -9.47 -7.70 -7.97
C GLU A 33 -7.99 -8.00 -7.69
N SER A 34 -7.10 -7.02 -7.88
CA SER A 34 -5.68 -7.16 -7.54
C SER A 34 -5.46 -7.38 -6.04
N ARG A 35 -6.35 -6.90 -5.17
CA ARG A 35 -6.27 -7.12 -3.72
C ARG A 35 -7.13 -8.27 -3.23
N TYR A 36 -8.32 -8.42 -3.80
CA TYR A 36 -9.34 -9.39 -3.45
C TYR A 36 -9.69 -10.19 -4.71
N PRO A 37 -8.83 -11.12 -5.15
CA PRO A 37 -9.08 -11.89 -6.35
C PRO A 37 -10.34 -12.72 -6.16
N PHE A 38 -11.30 -12.60 -7.09
CA PHE A 38 -12.43 -13.49 -7.13
C PHE A 38 -11.95 -14.87 -7.55
N LYS A 39 -12.18 -15.90 -6.73
CA LYS A 39 -12.07 -17.27 -7.22
C LYS A 39 -13.14 -17.48 -8.29
N GLU A 40 -12.73 -17.73 -9.53
CA GLU A 40 -13.65 -18.28 -10.53
C GLU A 40 -14.15 -19.63 -10.01
N LYS A 41 -15.48 -19.80 -9.93
CA LYS A 41 -16.04 -21.12 -9.67
C LYS A 41 -15.74 -21.96 -10.92
N THR A 42 -14.89 -22.98 -10.82
CA THR A 42 -14.82 -23.99 -11.87
C THR A 42 -16.09 -24.83 -11.84
N GLN A 43 -16.45 -25.49 -12.94
CA GLN A 43 -17.66 -26.32 -13.00
C GLN A 43 -17.68 -27.43 -11.93
N ALA A 44 -16.49 -27.93 -11.55
CA ALA A 44 -16.30 -28.85 -10.43
C ALA A 44 -16.55 -28.23 -9.03
N ASP A 45 -16.42 -26.91 -8.88
CA ASP A 45 -16.70 -26.20 -7.63
C ASP A 45 -18.20 -26.02 -7.36
N LEU A 46 -19.04 -26.17 -8.38
CA LEU A 46 -20.51 -26.10 -8.29
C LEU A 46 -21.15 -27.43 -7.87
N GLU A 47 -20.46 -28.56 -8.13
CA GLU A 47 -20.97 -29.91 -7.83
C GLU A 47 -20.58 -30.42 -6.44
N LEU A 48 -19.66 -29.73 -5.75
CA LEU A 48 -19.14 -30.08 -4.41
C LEU A 48 -19.58 -29.06 -3.34
N GLU A 49 -20.77 -28.45 -3.50
CA GLU A 49 -21.35 -27.54 -2.50
C GLU A 49 -21.87 -28.32 -1.28
N ASP A 50 -20.97 -29.02 -0.58
CA ASP A 50 -21.20 -29.47 0.79
C ASP A 50 -20.15 -28.84 1.73
N GLU A 51 -20.64 -28.52 2.92
CA GLU A 51 -20.10 -27.58 3.87
C GLU A 51 -18.75 -28.03 4.46
N GLU A 52 -17.74 -27.15 4.38
CA GLU A 52 -16.65 -26.93 5.36
C GLU A 52 -15.34 -26.56 4.65
N GLY A 53 -15.08 -25.25 4.51
CA GLY A 53 -13.71 -24.77 4.29
C GLY A 53 -13.49 -23.78 3.14
N LYS A 54 -14.49 -23.45 2.32
CA LYS A 54 -14.34 -22.36 1.34
C LYS A 54 -14.56 -21.01 2.03
N LYS A 55 -13.47 -20.35 2.44
CA LYS A 55 -13.52 -18.91 2.82
C LYS A 55 -14.14 -18.14 1.63
N PRO A 56 -15.26 -17.43 1.80
CA PRO A 56 -15.87 -16.67 0.71
C PRO A 56 -14.87 -15.65 0.17
N ASN A 57 -15.04 -15.25 -1.10
CA ASN A 57 -14.32 -14.10 -1.67
C ASN A 57 -14.58 -12.90 -0.76
N TYR A 58 -13.60 -12.57 0.08
CA TYR A 58 -13.77 -11.58 1.13
C TYR A 58 -13.71 -10.19 0.51
N LEU A 59 -14.88 -9.57 0.32
CA LEU A 59 -14.96 -8.14 0.09
C LEU A 59 -15.11 -7.42 1.44
N PRO A 60 -14.39 -6.31 1.66
CA PRO A 60 -14.60 -5.49 2.84
C PRO A 60 -16.06 -5.04 2.97
N GLY A 61 -16.55 -4.86 4.20
CA GLY A 61 -17.91 -4.34 4.41
C GLY A 61 -18.10 -2.92 3.88
N ARG A 62 -19.35 -2.53 3.62
CA ARG A 62 -19.77 -1.22 3.06
C ARG A 62 -19.04 -0.01 3.65
N ASN A 63 -18.78 0.01 4.95
CA ASN A 63 -18.11 1.11 5.66
C ASN A 63 -16.66 1.36 5.21
N ASN A 64 -16.06 0.43 4.45
CA ASN A 64 -14.77 0.68 3.80
C ASN A 64 -14.91 1.47 2.51
N PHE A 65 -16.06 1.46 1.86
CA PHE A 65 -16.30 2.17 0.60
C PHE A 65 -16.86 3.57 0.82
N VAL A 66 -17.56 3.80 1.93
CA VAL A 66 -18.18 5.07 2.29
C VAL A 66 -17.63 5.57 3.62
N GLY A 67 -17.23 6.84 3.68
CA GLY A 67 -16.70 7.44 4.90
C GLY A 67 -16.47 8.95 4.76
N GLN A 68 -16.44 9.66 5.89
CA GLN A 68 -16.22 11.12 5.91
C GLN A 68 -14.78 11.51 5.53
N HIS A 69 -13.82 10.61 5.72
CA HIS A 69 -12.43 10.83 5.34
C HIS A 69 -12.11 10.12 4.03
N ALA A 70 -12.13 10.85 2.91
CA ALA A 70 -11.86 10.30 1.59
C ALA A 70 -10.51 9.55 1.50
N LYS A 71 -9.50 9.97 2.28
CA LYS A 71 -8.19 9.30 2.33
C LYS A 71 -8.22 7.92 2.98
N GLU A 72 -9.31 7.57 3.65
CA GLU A 72 -9.49 6.31 4.35
C GLU A 72 -10.44 5.36 3.63
N VAL A 73 -11.09 5.76 2.54
CA VAL A 73 -11.94 4.84 1.78
C VAL A 73 -11.09 3.85 0.99
N LEU A 74 -11.63 2.64 0.78
CA LEU A 74 -10.93 1.52 0.15
C LEU A 74 -10.36 1.91 -1.21
N PHE A 75 -11.16 2.58 -2.02
CA PHE A 75 -10.75 3.00 -3.35
C PHE A 75 -9.50 3.89 -3.30
N PHE A 76 -9.49 4.94 -2.46
CA PHE A 76 -8.35 5.82 -2.31
C PHE A 76 -7.10 5.06 -1.83
N ARG A 77 -7.27 4.14 -0.86
CA ARG A 77 -6.15 3.35 -0.35
C ARG A 77 -5.56 2.44 -1.42
N LEU A 78 -6.40 1.75 -2.20
CA LEU A 78 -5.97 0.90 -3.31
C LEU A 78 -5.34 1.72 -4.44
N TRP A 79 -5.91 2.89 -4.75
CA TRP A 79 -5.37 3.81 -5.75
C TRP A 79 -3.95 4.25 -5.40
N ILE A 80 -3.73 4.75 -4.17
CA ILE A 80 -2.39 5.13 -3.72
C ILE A 80 -1.42 3.95 -3.80
N ARG A 81 -1.87 2.74 -3.45
CA ARG A 81 -1.09 1.51 -3.60
C ARG A 81 -0.62 1.30 -5.04
N ALA A 82 -1.53 1.36 -5.99
CA ALA A 82 -1.22 1.20 -7.41
C ALA A 82 -0.34 2.31 -7.99
N GLU A 83 -0.56 3.56 -7.58
CA GLU A 83 0.30 4.67 -8.00
C GLU A 83 1.77 4.47 -7.61
N MET A 84 2.07 3.71 -6.55
CA MET A 84 3.44 3.31 -6.26
C MET A 84 3.95 2.21 -7.19
N GLY A 85 3.11 1.26 -7.63
CA GLY A 85 3.51 0.24 -8.61
C GLY A 85 3.94 0.83 -9.94
N ARG A 86 3.25 1.87 -10.42
CA ARG A 86 3.62 2.58 -11.66
C ARG A 86 5.02 3.19 -11.68
N MET A 87 5.62 3.49 -10.51
CA MET A 87 6.99 4.00 -10.45
C MET A 87 8.05 2.92 -10.73
N ALA A 88 7.73 1.65 -10.48
CA ALA A 88 8.66 0.54 -10.68
C ALA A 88 8.85 0.19 -12.17
N ASP A 89 7.90 0.56 -13.03
CA ASP A 89 7.91 0.22 -14.44
C ASP A 89 7.52 1.42 -15.32
N ARG A 90 8.53 2.12 -15.86
CA ARG A 90 8.33 3.08 -16.95
C ARG A 90 8.15 2.39 -18.32
N ASN A 91 8.29 1.07 -18.40
CA ASN A 91 8.33 0.27 -19.63
C ASN A 91 7.06 -0.56 -19.91
N GLY A 92 5.96 -0.35 -19.18
CA GLY A 92 4.62 -0.65 -19.69
C GLY A 92 4.04 -2.03 -19.39
N ASP A 93 4.53 -2.77 -18.40
CA ASP A 93 3.82 -3.96 -17.91
C ASP A 93 2.63 -3.57 -17.02
N ALA A 94 1.43 -3.60 -17.60
CA ALA A 94 0.19 -3.29 -16.90
C ALA A 94 -0.05 -4.19 -15.67
N ALA A 95 0.53 -5.40 -15.60
CA ALA A 95 0.40 -6.27 -14.44
C ALA A 95 1.18 -5.75 -13.23
N LYS A 96 2.29 -5.02 -13.44
CA LYS A 96 3.12 -4.45 -12.36
C LYS A 96 2.56 -3.14 -11.80
N VAL A 97 1.70 -2.47 -12.55
CA VAL A 97 1.01 -1.24 -12.14
C VAL A 97 0.26 -1.44 -10.81
N TYR A 98 -0.30 -2.63 -10.58
CA TYR A 98 -1.10 -2.94 -9.40
C TYR A 98 -0.38 -3.83 -8.38
N GLU A 99 0.92 -4.12 -8.55
CA GLU A 99 1.66 -5.04 -7.70
C GLU A 99 1.50 -4.71 -6.20
N TYR A 100 1.65 -3.44 -5.85
CA TYR A 100 1.53 -2.96 -4.46
C TYR A 100 0.08 -2.88 -3.96
N ALA A 101 -0.93 -2.97 -4.83
CA ALA A 101 -2.33 -3.04 -4.41
C ALA A 101 -2.61 -4.30 -3.59
N SER A 102 -1.96 -5.41 -3.98
CA SER A 102 -2.09 -6.71 -3.31
C SER A 102 -1.48 -6.73 -1.90
N GLY A 103 -0.44 -5.92 -1.67
CA GLY A 103 0.40 -6.06 -0.48
C GLY A 103 0.00 -5.27 0.75
N GLY A 104 0.18 -5.90 1.91
CA GLY A 104 0.09 -5.31 3.23
C GLY A 104 -1.32 -5.13 3.79
N SER A 105 -1.39 -5.21 5.14
CA SER A 105 -2.63 -5.06 5.89
C SER A 105 -3.15 -3.62 5.91
N VAL A 106 -4.47 -3.45 6.04
CA VAL A 106 -5.12 -2.13 6.10
C VAL A 106 -4.52 -1.28 7.24
N GLU A 107 -4.25 -1.91 8.38
CA GLU A 107 -3.67 -1.32 9.58
C GLU A 107 -2.24 -0.86 9.34
N PHE A 108 -1.42 -1.64 8.63
CA PHE A 108 -0.07 -1.23 8.26
C PHE A 108 -0.12 0.06 7.43
N TRP A 109 -0.91 0.05 6.36
CA TRP A 109 -1.06 1.19 5.46
C TRP A 109 -1.57 2.44 6.19
N ARG A 110 -2.62 2.29 7.00
CA ARG A 110 -3.21 3.43 7.72
C ARG A 110 -2.26 4.01 8.75
N SER A 111 -1.61 3.18 9.56
CA SER A 111 -0.84 3.65 10.72
C SER A 111 0.61 4.00 10.40
N HIS A 112 1.20 3.45 9.34
CA HIS A 112 2.64 3.57 9.09
C HIS A 112 2.99 4.21 7.75
N LEU A 113 2.04 4.30 6.82
CA LEU A 113 2.28 4.90 5.50
C LEU A 113 1.41 6.16 5.27
N LEU A 114 0.09 6.05 5.34
CA LEU A 114 -0.82 7.14 4.95
C LEU A 114 -0.82 8.33 5.93
N ARG A 115 -0.52 8.08 7.20
CA ARG A 115 -0.56 9.10 8.27
C ARG A 115 0.82 9.64 8.64
N VAL A 116 1.88 9.25 7.93
CA VAL A 116 3.26 9.58 8.31
C VAL A 116 3.98 10.32 7.17
N LEU A 117 4.64 11.44 7.49
CA LEU A 117 5.18 12.37 6.48
C LEU A 117 6.33 11.80 5.64
N TYR A 118 7.25 11.03 6.24
CA TYR A 118 8.37 10.44 5.48
C TYR A 118 7.92 9.38 4.47
N ALA A 119 6.71 8.87 4.63
CA ALA A 119 6.06 7.96 3.70
C ALA A 119 5.32 8.71 2.59
N GLN A 120 5.60 10.01 2.36
CA GLN A 120 5.13 10.73 1.17
C GLN A 120 6.10 10.58 -0.01
N HIS A 121 7.34 10.15 0.25
CA HIS A 121 8.33 9.90 -0.79
C HIS A 121 8.16 8.48 -1.37
N ARG A 122 7.88 8.38 -2.68
CA ARG A 122 7.50 7.11 -3.34
C ARG A 122 8.58 6.02 -3.31
N PRO A 123 9.87 6.29 -3.61
CA PRO A 123 10.93 5.30 -3.47
C PRO A 123 11.06 4.73 -2.04
N PHE A 124 10.88 5.59 -1.04
CA PHE A 124 10.91 5.17 0.36
C PHE A 124 9.73 4.26 0.71
N LEU A 125 8.53 4.65 0.28
CA LEU A 125 7.31 3.87 0.44
C LEU A 125 7.46 2.45 -0.11
N GLN A 126 7.92 2.33 -1.36
CA GLN A 126 8.15 1.02 -2.00
C GLN A 126 9.12 0.17 -1.18
N ALA A 127 10.27 0.75 -0.81
CA ALA A 127 11.27 0.06 -0.01
C ALA A 127 10.72 -0.39 1.36
N PHE A 128 9.85 0.41 1.98
CA PHE A 128 9.27 0.07 3.28
C PHE A 128 8.22 -1.04 3.19
N VAL A 129 7.39 -1.03 2.14
CA VAL A 129 6.46 -2.13 1.87
C VAL A 129 7.24 -3.41 1.56
N ASP A 130 8.26 -3.35 0.72
CA ASP A 130 9.08 -4.52 0.37
C ASP A 130 9.86 -5.05 1.57
N PHE A 131 10.34 -4.18 2.46
CA PHE A 131 10.97 -4.58 3.71
C PHE A 131 9.99 -5.35 4.60
N GLN A 132 8.76 -4.85 4.74
CA GLN A 132 7.75 -5.45 5.60
C GLN A 132 7.09 -6.68 4.97
N PHE A 133 7.00 -6.76 3.65
CA PHE A 133 6.36 -7.85 2.90
C PHE A 133 7.29 -8.30 1.73
N PRO A 134 8.41 -8.99 2.05
CA PRO A 134 9.49 -9.26 1.09
C PRO A 134 9.23 -10.42 0.13
N GLY A 135 8.22 -11.25 0.40
CA GLY A 135 7.91 -12.43 -0.41
C GLY A 135 6.89 -12.16 -1.52
N PRO A 136 6.69 -13.15 -2.43
CA PRO A 136 5.61 -13.08 -3.42
C PRO A 136 4.23 -13.07 -2.75
N ASP A 137 4.12 -13.68 -1.57
CA ASP A 137 2.96 -13.59 -0.71
C ASP A 137 3.01 -12.27 0.09
N ARG A 138 2.37 -11.25 -0.46
CA ARG A 138 2.36 -9.90 0.09
C ARG A 138 1.46 -9.73 1.34
N ASP A 139 0.90 -10.83 1.87
CA ASP A 139 0.17 -10.87 3.14
C ASP A 139 1.01 -11.44 4.31
N LYS A 140 2.25 -11.90 4.06
CA LYS A 140 3.16 -12.39 5.10
C LYS A 140 4.12 -11.29 5.60
N PRO A 141 3.83 -10.66 6.76
CA PRO A 141 4.72 -9.63 7.29
C PRO A 141 6.03 -10.21 7.83
N ARG A 142 7.14 -9.52 7.59
CA ARG A 142 8.45 -9.77 8.21
C ARG A 142 8.45 -9.45 9.70
N LEU A 143 7.87 -8.32 10.09
CA LEU A 143 7.83 -7.86 11.48
C LEU A 143 6.43 -7.99 12.09
N THR A 144 6.37 -8.29 13.38
CA THR A 144 5.13 -8.24 14.17
C THR A 144 4.62 -6.80 14.33
N ILE A 145 3.35 -6.65 14.74
CA ILE A 145 2.74 -5.32 14.97
C ILE A 145 3.53 -4.46 15.97
N PRO A 146 4.00 -4.97 17.13
CA PRO A 146 4.82 -4.17 18.04
C PRO A 146 6.15 -3.73 17.43
N GLU A 147 6.79 -4.61 16.64
CA GLU A 147 8.07 -4.34 15.99
C GLU A 147 7.97 -3.26 14.92
N ILE A 148 6.99 -3.35 14.02
CA ILE A 148 6.80 -2.35 12.97
C ILE A 148 6.41 -0.98 13.55
N ARG A 149 5.63 -0.95 14.63
CA ARG A 149 5.33 0.29 15.37
C ARG A 149 6.59 0.91 15.96
N GLN A 150 7.49 0.10 16.50
CA GLN A 150 8.75 0.59 17.05
C GLN A 150 9.67 1.11 15.93
N LEU A 151 9.83 0.35 14.85
CA LEU A 151 10.58 0.78 13.68
C LEU A 151 10.04 2.10 13.12
N ALA A 152 8.72 2.26 13.01
CA ALA A 152 8.12 3.50 12.51
C ALA A 152 8.41 4.73 13.38
N LYS A 153 8.49 4.56 14.72
CA LYS A 153 8.91 5.62 15.65
C LYS A 153 10.38 5.98 15.45
N ASP A 154 11.24 4.98 15.29
CA ASP A 154 12.67 5.19 15.12
C ASP A 154 13.02 5.76 13.74
N LEU A 155 12.29 5.36 12.69
CA LEU A 155 12.32 6.00 11.38
C LEU A 155 11.90 7.46 11.47
N ALA A 156 10.81 7.79 12.18
CA ALA A 156 10.38 9.18 12.36
C ALA A 156 11.49 10.06 12.95
N LYS A 157 12.23 9.54 13.93
CA LYS A 157 13.38 10.23 14.53
C LYS A 157 14.57 10.31 13.57
N ALA A 158 14.88 9.23 12.85
CA ALA A 158 16.00 9.18 11.93
C ALA A 158 15.81 10.13 10.73
N CYS A 159 14.58 10.25 10.23
CA CYS A 159 14.22 11.16 9.15
C CYS A 159 14.36 12.64 9.53
N ALA A 160 14.43 13.00 10.81
CA ALA A 160 14.73 14.38 11.22
C ALA A 160 16.15 14.83 10.79
N ASN A 161 17.05 13.88 10.54
CA ASN A 161 18.44 14.14 10.16
C ASN A 161 18.78 13.66 8.75
N VAL A 162 17.80 13.16 7.99
CA VAL A 162 17.99 12.59 6.65
C VAL A 162 16.89 13.10 5.75
N SER A 163 17.28 13.75 4.65
CA SER A 163 16.36 14.12 3.58
C SER A 163 15.97 12.87 2.77
N VAL A 164 14.93 12.19 3.23
CA VAL A 164 14.42 10.95 2.62
C VAL A 164 13.95 11.17 1.18
N GLU A 165 13.62 12.41 0.82
CA GLU A 165 13.22 12.82 -0.53
C GLU A 165 14.37 12.73 -1.54
N LEU A 166 15.62 12.68 -1.07
CA LEU A 166 16.79 12.55 -1.93
C LEU A 166 17.23 11.08 -2.12
N LEU A 167 16.63 10.15 -1.39
CA LEU A 167 17.04 8.75 -1.41
C LEU A 167 16.34 8.00 -2.55
N ASP A 168 17.13 7.34 -3.41
CA ASP A 168 16.56 6.36 -4.32
C ASP A 168 16.00 5.13 -3.57
N ARG A 169 15.40 4.18 -4.30
CA ARG A 169 14.79 2.98 -3.71
C ARG A 169 15.79 2.09 -2.97
N ASN A 170 17.01 1.93 -3.49
CA ASN A 170 18.05 1.10 -2.88
C ASN A 170 18.62 1.76 -1.63
N GLN A 171 18.86 3.07 -1.70
CA GLN A 171 19.29 3.88 -0.56
C GLN A 171 18.22 3.90 0.54
N SER A 172 16.94 4.03 0.17
CA SER A 172 15.81 3.95 1.09
C SER A 172 15.75 2.58 1.79
N ARG A 173 15.92 1.48 1.03
CA ARG A 173 15.99 0.13 1.60
C ARG A 173 17.14 -0.01 2.59
N ALA A 174 18.35 0.41 2.21
CA ALA A 174 19.51 0.34 3.08
C ALA A 174 19.35 1.19 4.35
N PHE A 175 18.69 2.35 4.25
CA PHE A 175 18.37 3.19 5.39
C PHE A 175 17.40 2.50 6.36
N ILE A 176 16.32 1.91 5.85
CA ILE A 176 15.33 1.18 6.66
C ILE A 176 16.00 -0.01 7.38
N GLU A 177 16.78 -0.83 6.67
CA GLU A 177 17.51 -1.95 7.27
C GLU A 177 18.48 -1.48 8.36
N ARG A 178 19.18 -0.36 8.15
CA ARG A 178 20.11 0.21 9.13
C ARG A 178 19.40 0.69 10.40
N VAL A 179 18.26 1.36 10.26
CA VAL A 179 17.46 1.80 11.41
C VAL A 179 16.93 0.57 12.15
N TRP A 180 16.42 -0.42 11.44
CA TRP A 180 15.92 -1.65 12.04
C TRP A 180 17.00 -2.45 12.77
N ALA A 181 18.19 -2.60 12.19
CA ALA A 181 19.32 -3.27 12.85
C ALA A 181 19.64 -2.59 14.19
N ARG A 182 19.66 -1.25 14.23
CA ARG A 182 19.91 -0.51 15.46
C ARG A 182 18.80 -0.69 16.51
N THR A 183 17.54 -0.62 16.08
CA THR A 183 16.36 -0.84 16.93
C THR A 183 16.31 -2.24 17.52
N SER A 184 16.61 -3.26 16.71
CA SER A 184 16.57 -4.66 17.13
C SER A 184 17.74 -5.03 18.05
N SER A 185 18.95 -4.53 17.78
CA SER A 185 20.10 -4.70 18.69
C SER A 185 19.86 -4.05 20.07
N ALA A 186 19.28 -2.85 20.11
CA ALA A 186 18.93 -2.19 21.37
C ALA A 186 17.89 -3.00 22.18
N ARG A 187 16.93 -3.66 21.51
CA ARG A 187 15.97 -4.56 22.18
C ARG A 187 16.59 -5.86 22.67
N ALA A 188 17.55 -6.42 21.93
CA ALA A 188 18.25 -7.63 22.35
C ALA A 188 19.02 -7.40 23.67
N TRP A 189 19.62 -6.23 23.82
CA TRP A 189 20.34 -5.81 25.03
C TRP A 189 19.44 -5.59 26.26
N VAL A 190 18.18 -5.22 26.09
CA VAL A 190 17.25 -4.97 27.21
C VAL A 190 16.60 -6.26 27.73
N LYS A 191 16.74 -7.38 27.01
CA LYS A 191 16.19 -8.69 27.38
C LYS A 191 17.19 -9.67 27.98
N GLY A 192 18.47 -9.29 28.10
CA GLY A 192 19.52 -10.05 28.80
C GLY A 192 19.78 -9.47 30.17
#